data_AF-A0A087UWP1-F1
#
_entry.id   AF-A0A087UWP1-F1
#
_cell.length_a   1.000
_cell.length_b   1.000
_cell.length_c   1.000
_cell.angle_alpha   90.00
_cell.angle_beta   90.00
_cell.angle_gamma   90.00
#
_symmetry.space_group_name_H-M   'P 1'
#
loop_
_entity.id
_entity.type
_entity.pdbx_description
1 polymer ?
#
loop_
_entity_poly.entity_id
_entity_poly.type
_entity_poly.pdbx_seq_one_letter_code
_entity_poly.pdbx_strand_id
1 'polypeptide(L)'
;MVALGLGIGKGFVRVMRCDPEKLIHLVPVDIVANCHVVAAWNVATRRTASPFVVNCTTSDEIAPCTWGHYAKVLLDMSLKHPLPKSYQSPCLSVQKSSVGYWL
;
A
#
# COMPACT_ATOMS: atom_id res chain seq x y z
N MET A 1 -4.39 -0.98 -1.81
CA MET A 1 -3.77 -0.61 -0.52
C MET A 1 -4.73 0.08 0.44
N VAL A 2 -5.48 1.12 0.04
CA VAL A 2 -6.33 1.93 0.94
C VAL A 2 -7.31 1.10 1.79
N ALA A 3 -8.01 0.13 1.19
CA ALA A 3 -8.97 -0.71 1.90
C ALA A 3 -8.33 -1.55 3.04
N LEU A 4 -7.11 -2.04 2.82
CA LEU A 4 -6.36 -2.80 3.83
C LEU A 4 -6.01 -1.92 5.03
N GLY A 5 -5.50 -0.70 4.77
CA GLY A 5 -5.21 0.29 5.79
C GLY A 5 -6.43 0.64 6.64
N LEU A 6 -7.57 0.90 5.99
CA LEU A 6 -8.84 1.18 6.67
C LEU A 6 -9.34 -0.01 7.50
N GLY A 7 -9.23 -1.23 6.95
CA GLY A 7 -9.63 -2.46 7.65
C GLY A 7 -8.81 -2.69 8.91
N ILE A 8 -7.50 -2.45 8.86
CA ILE A 8 -6.60 -2.56 10.01
C ILE A 8 -6.89 -1.46 11.03
N GLY A 9 -6.98 -0.21 10.61
CA GLY A 9 -7.22 0.93 11.51
C GLY A 9 -8.61 0.91 12.16
N LYS A 10 -9.61 0.27 11.54
CA LYS A 10 -10.93 0.05 12.15
C LYS A 10 -10.99 -1.20 13.04
N GLY A 11 -9.96 -2.04 13.02
CA GLY A 11 -9.91 -3.29 13.79
C GLY A 11 -10.63 -4.48 13.13
N PHE A 12 -10.97 -4.40 11.84
CA PHE A 12 -11.57 -5.52 11.09
C PHE A 12 -10.51 -6.53 10.64
N VAL A 13 -9.33 -6.05 10.24
CA VAL A 13 -8.23 -6.90 9.77
C VAL A 13 -7.22 -7.03 10.89
N ARG A 14 -7.07 -8.25 11.42
CA ARG A 14 -6.12 -8.57 12.50
C ARG A 14 -4.95 -9.42 12.07
N VAL A 15 -5.10 -10.15 10.97
CA VAL A 15 -4.06 -11.04 10.44
C VAL A 15 -3.88 -10.74 8.97
N MET A 16 -2.65 -10.49 8.56
CA MET A 16 -2.25 -10.34 7.16
C MET A 16 -1.39 -11.52 6.76
N ARG A 17 -1.86 -12.31 5.79
CA ARG A 17 -1.11 -13.46 5.27
C ARG A 17 -0.17 -13.01 4.17
N CYS A 18 1.07 -12.69 4.53
CA CYS A 18 2.14 -12.39 3.59
C CYS A 18 3.50 -12.71 4.20
N ASP A 19 4.53 -12.79 3.35
CA ASP A 19 5.90 -12.91 3.81
C ASP A 19 6.41 -11.52 4.26
N PRO A 20 6.67 -11.31 5.57
CA PRO A 20 7.06 -10.00 6.09
C PRO A 20 8.38 -9.48 5.50
N GLU A 21 9.23 -10.37 4.99
CA GLU A 21 10.53 -10.02 4.41
C GLU A 21 10.44 -9.67 2.91
N LYS A 22 9.28 -9.89 2.28
CA LYS A 22 9.10 -9.53 0.86
C LYS A 22 8.90 -8.03 0.70
N LEU A 23 9.49 -7.50 -0.38
CA LEU A 23 9.32 -6.12 -0.77
C LEU A 23 7.89 -5.86 -1.26
N ILE A 24 7.43 -4.63 -1.02
CA ILE A 24 6.13 -4.12 -1.43
C ILE A 24 6.34 -2.85 -2.26
N HIS A 25 5.78 -2.83 -3.47
CA HIS A 25 5.79 -1.63 -4.31
C HIS A 25 4.68 -0.67 -3.86
N LEU A 26 5.08 0.38 -3.14
CA LEU A 26 4.21 1.47 -2.72
C LEU A 26 4.58 2.72 -3.50
N VAL A 27 3.59 3.35 -4.12
CA VAL A 27 3.74 4.64 -4.81
C VAL A 27 2.79 5.64 -4.12
N PRO A 28 3.31 6.76 -3.59
CA PRO A 28 2.47 7.84 -3.06
C PRO A 28 1.46 8.33 -4.10
N VAL A 29 0.23 8.61 -3.65
CA VAL A 29 -0.88 9.01 -4.54
C VAL A 29 -0.57 10.28 -5.33
N ASP A 30 0.19 11.22 -4.75
CA ASP A 30 0.57 12.47 -5.40
C ASP A 30 1.49 12.23 -6.60
N ILE A 31 2.39 11.24 -6.51
CA ILE A 31 3.24 10.84 -7.64
C ILE A 31 2.39 10.22 -8.75
N VAL A 32 1.42 9.38 -8.39
CA VAL A 32 0.48 8.79 -9.35
C VAL A 32 -0.33 9.88 -10.04
N ALA A 33 -0.84 10.88 -9.30
CA ALA A 33 -1.59 12.00 -9.86
C ALA A 33 -0.74 12.83 -10.83
N ASN A 34 0.49 13.19 -10.42
CA ASN A 34 1.43 13.93 -11.28
C ASN A 34 1.77 13.14 -12.55
N CYS A 35 1.96 11.82 -12.43
CA CYS A 35 2.21 10.94 -13.57
C CYS A 35 1.05 11.00 -14.59
N HIS A 36 -0.21 11.01 -14.13
CA HIS A 36 -1.36 11.15 -15.02
C HIS A 36 -1.39 12.50 -15.75
N VAL A 37 -1.10 13.61 -15.05
CA VAL A 37 -1.06 14.94 -15.67
C VAL A 37 0.02 15.00 -16.75
N VAL A 38 1.22 14.49 -16.46
CA VAL A 38 2.34 14.45 -17.40
C VAL A 38 2.03 13.54 -18.59
N ALA A 39 1.43 12.36 -18.34
CA ALA A 39 1.02 11.44 -19.39
C ALA A 39 -0.02 12.07 -20.33
N ALA A 40 -1.03 12.74 -19.78
CA ALA A 40 -2.04 13.45 -20.57
C ALA A 40 -1.42 14.56 -21.43
N TRP A 41 -0.53 15.37 -20.85
CA TRP A 41 0.21 16.39 -21.60
C TRP A 41 1.06 15.79 -22.73
N ASN A 42 1.75 14.67 -22.47
CA ASN A 42 2.57 14.00 -23.47
C ASN A 42 1.73 13.46 -24.64
N VAL A 43 0.57 12.86 -24.35
CA VAL A 43 -0.36 12.37 -25.38
C VAL A 43 -0.90 13.53 -26.22
N ALA A 44 -1.30 14.63 -25.58
CA ALA A 44 -1.84 15.81 -26.26
C ALA A 44 -0.81 16.49 -27.19
N THR A 45 0.47 16.52 -26.78
CA THR A 45 1.52 17.23 -27.51
C THR A 45 2.20 16.39 -28.59
N ARG A 46 2.43 15.09 -28.35
CA ARG A 46 3.19 14.24 -29.27
C ARG A 46 2.37 13.50 -30.31
N ARG A 47 1.03 13.44 -30.18
CA ARG A 47 0.10 12.76 -31.12
C ARG A 47 0.67 11.44 -31.64
N THR A 48 0.94 10.50 -30.73
CA THR A 48 1.53 9.20 -31.09
C THR A 48 0.53 8.36 -31.90
N ALA A 49 1.01 7.73 -32.98
CA ALA A 49 0.20 6.83 -33.80
C ALA A 49 -0.17 5.53 -33.07
N SER A 50 0.54 5.20 -31.99
CA SER A 50 0.31 4.04 -31.14
C SER A 50 -0.14 4.43 -29.73
N PRO A 51 -0.80 3.52 -28.99
CA PRO A 51 -1.16 3.73 -27.59
C PRO A 51 0.07 4.03 -26.73
N PHE A 52 0.04 5.14 -26.00
CA PHE A 52 1.08 5.50 -25.05
C PHE A 52 0.83 4.80 -23.72
N VAL A 53 1.78 3.95 -23.29
CA VAL A 53 1.69 3.18 -22.05
C VAL A 53 2.84 3.58 -21.13
N VAL A 54 2.50 3.95 -19.88
CA VAL A 54 3.47 4.31 -18.84
C VAL A 54 3.15 3.54 -17.57
N ASN A 55 4.18 2.93 -16.98
CA ASN A 55 4.08 2.27 -15.68
C ASN A 55 4.49 3.25 -14.58
N CYS A 56 3.64 3.42 -13.58
CA CYS A 56 3.96 4.17 -12.36
C CYS A 56 4.28 3.18 -11.25
N THR A 57 5.55 2.79 -11.16
CA THR A 57 6.04 1.79 -10.20
C THR A 57 7.24 2.33 -9.44
N THR A 58 7.42 1.85 -8.20
CA THR A 58 8.63 2.06 -7.40
C THR A 58 9.63 0.94 -7.75
N SER A 59 10.91 1.26 -7.86
CA SER A 59 11.95 0.21 -7.91
C SER A 59 12.40 -0.17 -6.50
N ASP A 60 12.81 -1.43 -6.35
CA ASP A 60 13.32 -1.98 -5.10
C ASP A 60 14.60 -1.27 -4.63
N GLU A 61 15.34 -0.65 -5.55
CA GLU A 61 16.58 0.07 -5.28
C GLU A 61 16.35 1.49 -4.74
N ILE A 62 15.23 2.14 -5.11
CA ILE A 62 14.96 3.55 -4.79
C ILE A 62 14.23 3.69 -3.46
N ALA A 63 13.29 2.80 -3.16
CA ALA A 63 12.51 2.85 -1.93
C ALA A 63 12.13 1.43 -1.46
N PRO A 64 13.11 0.66 -0.97
CA PRO A 64 12.83 -0.68 -0.45
C PRO A 64 11.92 -0.57 0.78
N CYS A 65 10.72 -1.13 0.66
CA CYS A 65 9.78 -1.28 1.76
C CYS A 65 9.41 -2.75 1.86
N THR A 66 9.48 -3.36 3.05
CA THR A 66 8.99 -4.73 3.26
C THR A 66 7.56 -4.72 3.77
N TRP A 67 6.83 -5.83 3.57
CA TRP A 67 5.50 -5.99 4.15
C TRP A 67 5.50 -5.87 5.68
N GLY A 68 6.55 -6.39 6.35
CA GLY A 68 6.71 -6.28 7.79
C GLY A 68 6.90 -4.84 8.25
N HIS A 69 7.75 -4.08 7.55
CA HIS A 69 7.94 -2.66 7.84
C HIS A 69 6.64 -1.85 7.62
N TYR A 70 5.99 -2.06 6.48
CA TYR A 70 4.71 -1.42 6.16
C TYR A 70 3.64 -1.70 7.23
N ALA A 71 3.48 -2.97 7.63
CA ALA A 71 2.53 -3.39 8.64
C ALA A 71 2.77 -2.71 9.99
N LYS A 72 4.04 -2.63 10.41
CA LYS A 72 4.44 -1.97 11.65
C LYS A 72 4.07 -0.48 11.63
N VAL A 73 4.48 0.24 10.59
CA VAL A 73 4.18 1.67 10.45
C VAL A 73 2.67 1.91 10.44
N LEU A 74 1.92 1.07 9.72
CA LEU A 74 0.47 1.19 9.64
C LEU A 74 -0.20 0.97 11.00
N LEU A 75 0.24 -0.03 11.77
CA LEU A 75 -0.27 -0.30 13.12
C LEU A 75 0.06 0.87 14.06
N ASP A 76 1.31 1.34 14.07
CA ASP A 76 1.77 2.46 14.90
C ASP A 76 0.95 3.73 14.61
N MET A 77 0.72 4.02 13.33
CA MET A 77 -0.12 5.16 12.92
C MET A 77 -1.59 4.97 13.30
N SER A 78 -2.13 3.76 13.20
CA SER A 78 -3.51 3.46 13.60
C SER A 78 -3.74 3.58 15.10
N LEU A 79 -2.73 3.24 15.91
CA LEU A 79 -2.77 3.38 17.37
C LEU A 79 -2.59 4.85 17.79
N LYS A 80 -1.66 5.57 17.15
CA LYS A 80 -1.41 7.00 17.41
C LYS A 80 -2.56 7.90 16.96
N HIS A 81 -3.22 7.53 15.86
CA HIS A 81 -4.31 8.29 15.26
C HIS A 81 -5.52 7.38 14.97
N PRO A 82 -6.30 7.03 16.02
CA PRO A 82 -7.43 6.11 15.87
C PRO A 82 -8.47 6.63 14.88
N LEU A 83 -8.95 5.75 14.01
CA LEU A 83 -10.02 6.09 13.09
C LEU A 83 -11.35 6.25 13.85
N PRO A 84 -12.19 7.24 13.49
CA PRO A 84 -13.49 7.41 14.10
C PRO A 84 -14.38 6.18 13.83
N LYS A 85 -15.20 5.81 14.82
CA LYS A 85 -16.05 4.62 14.77
C LYS A 85 -15.23 3.36 14.43
N SER A 86 -14.10 3.18 15.11
CA SER A 86 -13.37 1.92 15.11
C SER A 86 -14.21 0.87 15.83
N TYR A 87 -14.18 -0.37 15.33
CA TYR A 87 -14.92 -1.46 15.93
C TYR A 87 -14.18 -2.03 17.14
N GLN A 88 -12.85 -2.12 17.03
CA GLN A 88 -11.95 -2.62 18.05
C GLN A 88 -10.62 -1.88 18.01
N SER A 89 -9.83 -2.03 19.08
CA SER A 89 -8.44 -1.57 19.08
C SER A 89 -7.67 -2.25 17.94
N PRO A 90 -6.93 -1.48 17.11
CA PRO A 90 -6.10 -2.03 16.06
C PRO A 90 -5.12 -3.06 16.61
N CYS A 91 -5.03 -4.19 15.93
CA CYS A 91 -4.06 -5.25 16.19
C CYS A 91 -3.71 -5.85 14.83
N LEU A 92 -2.43 -6.14 14.58
CA LEU A 92 -1.99 -6.69 13.31
C LEU A 92 -0.88 -7.72 13.52
N SER A 93 -1.14 -8.96 13.11
CA SER A 93 -0.15 -10.02 13.01
C SER A 93 0.12 -10.33 11.55
N VAL A 94 1.40 -10.37 11.15
CA VAL A 94 1.82 -10.70 9.79
C VAL A 94 2.39 -12.10 9.79
N GLN A 95 1.78 -13.00 9.03
CA GLN A 95 2.12 -14.43 9.04
C GLN A 95 2.32 -14.98 7.64
N LYS A 96 3.42 -15.71 7.44
CA LYS A 96 3.70 -16.42 6.20
C LYS A 96 2.91 -17.74 6.10
N SER A 97 2.73 -18.43 7.23
CA SER A 97 2.12 -19.76 7.29
C SER A 97 0.60 -19.69 7.48
N SER A 98 -0.11 -20.69 6.95
CA SER A 98 -1.55 -20.85 7.14
C SER A 98 -1.92 -21.29 8.55
N VAL A 99 -1.00 -21.91 9.29
CA VAL A 99 -1.27 -22.47 10.63
C VAL A 99 -1.35 -21.36 11.68
N GLY A 100 -0.53 -20.32 11.58
CA GLY A 100 -0.62 -19.14 12.46
C GLY A 100 -1.82 -18.22 12.18
N TYR A 101 -2.65 -18.53 11.19
CA TYR A 101 -3.91 -17.83 10.92
C TYR A 101 -5.06 -18.34 11.80
N TRP A 102 -4.97 -19.59 12.27
CA TRP A 102 -6.02 -20.28 13.04
C TRP A 102 -5.71 -20.39 14.54
N LEU A 103 -4.52 -19.96 14.96
CA LEU A 103 -4.07 -19.87 16.35
C LEU A 103 -4.15 -18.42 16.81
#